data_AF-A0A3L6PKK4-F1
#
_entry.id   AF-A0A3L6PKK4-F1
#
_cell.length_a   1.000
_cell.length_b   1.000
_cell.length_c   1.000
_cell.angle_alpha   90.00
_cell.angle_beta   90.00
_cell.angle_gamma   90.00
#
_symmetry.space_group_name_H-M   'P 1'
#
loop_
_entity.id
_entity.type
_entity.pdbx_description
1 polymer ?
#
loop_
_entity_poly.entity_id
_entity_poly.type
_entity_poly.pdbx_seq_one_letter_code
_entity_poly.pdbx_strand_id
1 'polypeptide(L)'
;MSRARLNSIYDSIGVQRISKSVMKNDSFTLENGRFRTVDSSKVIKVGLLRIILAFFADPALDIPAEGRHRMVSCLLNVTVQENDEPITVGYSVSLSSGEVVNVKVNRMLRWERENSKLYMQSSNGESSYKEKIEFATYFAEEISKGLLFEMPDQIPYLSELIKFGSLLDFDDAVVAFLHKSNNLQLFPEDEDFLKSSVLGCRCPSRKSGAVLGGF
;
A
#
# COMPACT_ATOMS: atom_id res chain seq x y z
N MET A 1 18.35 6.65 -26.30
CA MET A 1 19.53 6.64 -25.38
C MET A 1 19.54 5.29 -24.66
N SER A 2 20.67 4.61 -24.47
CA SER A 2 20.70 3.31 -23.79
C SER A 2 20.80 3.45 -22.27
N ARG A 3 20.25 2.48 -21.50
CA ARG A 3 20.36 2.46 -20.01
C ARG A 3 21.80 2.59 -19.52
N ALA A 4 22.74 1.89 -20.16
CA ALA A 4 24.15 1.95 -19.80
C ALA A 4 24.73 3.37 -19.89
N ARG A 5 24.37 4.12 -20.94
CA ARG A 5 24.83 5.50 -21.13
C ARG A 5 24.17 6.49 -20.16
N LEU A 6 22.90 6.25 -19.80
CA LEU A 6 22.21 7.02 -18.77
C LEU A 6 22.85 6.81 -17.39
N ASN A 7 23.15 5.55 -17.05
CA ASN A 7 23.84 5.20 -15.81
C ASN A 7 25.23 5.81 -15.73
N SER A 8 26.02 5.77 -16.82
CA SER A 8 27.35 6.39 -16.82
C SER A 8 27.27 7.90 -16.59
N ILE A 9 26.25 8.57 -17.14
CA ILE A 9 26.01 9.99 -16.90
C ILE A 9 25.66 10.21 -15.42
N TYR A 10 24.69 9.47 -14.88
CA TYR A 10 24.28 9.52 -13.47
C TYR A 10 25.45 9.28 -12.50
N ASP A 11 26.33 8.34 -12.83
CA ASP A 11 27.52 8.03 -12.06
C ASP A 11 28.54 9.17 -12.14
N SER A 12 28.75 9.75 -13.33
CA SER A 12 29.71 10.85 -13.54
C SER A 12 29.36 12.14 -12.80
N ILE A 13 28.06 12.42 -12.62
CA ILE A 13 27.57 13.56 -11.83
C ILE A 13 27.49 13.25 -10.32
N GLY A 14 27.87 12.05 -9.91
CA GLY A 14 27.94 11.66 -8.50
C GLY A 14 26.60 11.28 -7.85
N VAL A 15 25.50 11.24 -8.60
CA VAL A 15 24.17 10.90 -8.06
C VAL A 15 24.18 9.51 -7.44
N GLN A 16 24.81 8.53 -8.08
CA GLN A 16 24.89 7.18 -7.54
C GLN A 16 25.65 7.14 -6.21
N ARG A 17 26.71 7.94 -6.06
CA ARG A 17 27.45 8.05 -4.79
C ARG A 17 26.57 8.66 -3.70
N ILE A 18 25.85 9.73 -4.01
CA ILE A 18 24.91 10.37 -3.09
C ILE A 18 23.81 9.39 -2.67
N SER A 19 23.11 8.78 -3.62
CA SER A 19 22.02 7.82 -3.34
C SER A 19 22.47 6.66 -2.46
N LYS A 20 23.69 6.13 -2.67
CA LYS A 20 24.25 5.06 -1.83
C LYS A 20 24.64 5.52 -0.42
N SER A 21 24.92 6.81 -0.23
CA SER A 21 25.31 7.40 1.06
C SER A 21 24.14 7.90 1.90
N VAL A 22 22.92 7.91 1.33
CA VAL A 22 21.71 8.29 2.07
C VAL A 22 21.42 7.25 3.14
N MET A 23 21.46 7.67 4.39
CA MET A 23 20.98 6.91 5.52
C MET A 23 19.56 7.38 5.84
N LYS A 24 18.61 6.46 5.74
CA LYS A 24 17.26 6.70 6.25
C LYS A 24 17.31 6.51 7.77
N ASN A 25 17.03 7.57 8.51
CA ASN A 25 16.81 7.47 9.94
C ASN A 25 15.42 6.86 10.13
N ASP A 26 15.37 5.52 10.15
CA ASP A 26 14.17 4.74 10.42
C ASP A 26 13.71 4.83 11.88
N SER A 27 14.45 5.57 12.72
CA SER A 27 13.93 6.06 13.99
C SER A 27 12.73 6.97 13.70
N PHE A 28 11.57 6.34 13.54
CA PHE A 28 10.33 6.91 14.00
C PHE A 28 10.61 7.42 15.40
N THR A 29 10.73 8.73 15.56
CA THR A 29 10.32 9.31 16.83
C THR A 29 8.82 9.09 16.87
N LEU A 30 8.43 7.90 17.35
CA LEU A 30 7.14 7.64 17.94
C LEU A 30 7.15 8.49 19.21
N GLU A 31 7.03 9.80 19.03
CA GLU A 31 7.21 10.80 20.07
C GLU A 31 5.98 10.70 20.98
N ASN A 32 5.90 9.65 21.80
CA ASN A 32 4.76 9.34 22.68
C ASN A 32 3.35 9.34 22.01
N GLY A 33 3.27 9.36 20.68
CA GLY A 33 2.02 9.48 19.93
C GLY A 33 1.08 8.30 20.24
N ARG A 34 -0.10 8.61 20.76
CA ARG A 34 -1.15 7.61 21.02
C ARG A 34 -1.80 7.20 19.71
N PHE A 35 -1.23 6.20 19.04
CA PHE A 35 -1.88 5.59 17.89
C PHE A 35 -3.20 4.94 18.30
N ARG A 36 -4.30 5.33 17.65
CA ARG A 36 -5.57 4.61 17.75
C ARG A 36 -5.63 3.54 16.67
N THR A 37 -6.03 2.33 17.04
CA THR A 37 -6.33 1.31 16.04
C THR A 37 -7.69 1.62 15.44
N VAL A 38 -7.76 1.65 14.10
CA VAL A 38 -9.01 1.84 13.37
C VAL A 38 -9.38 0.57 12.62
N ASP A 39 -10.68 0.46 12.34
CA ASP A 39 -11.21 -0.62 11.53
C ASP A 39 -10.57 -0.58 10.13
N SER A 40 -9.79 -1.61 9.82
CA SER A 40 -9.05 -1.69 8.55
C SER A 40 -9.99 -1.67 7.34
N SER A 41 -11.24 -2.09 7.48
CA SER A 41 -12.24 -2.07 6.39
C SER A 41 -12.62 -0.65 5.94
N LYS A 42 -12.40 0.37 6.79
CA LYS A 42 -12.61 1.78 6.42
C LYS A 42 -11.55 2.31 5.46
N VAL A 43 -10.36 1.70 5.50
CA VAL A 43 -9.19 2.13 4.72
C VAL A 43 -8.93 1.16 3.57
N ILE A 44 -8.86 -0.14 3.88
CA ILE A 44 -8.66 -1.23 2.93
C ILE A 44 -10.03 -1.68 2.42
N LYS A 45 -10.55 -0.91 1.46
CA LYS A 45 -11.86 -1.18 0.87
C LYS A 45 -11.82 -2.30 -0.16
N VAL A 46 -12.95 -2.99 -0.34
CA VAL A 46 -13.07 -4.05 -1.36
C VAL A 46 -12.76 -3.53 -2.76
N GLY A 47 -13.17 -2.31 -3.09
CA GLY A 47 -12.87 -1.68 -4.38
C GLY A 47 -11.36 -1.47 -4.62
N LEU A 48 -10.59 -1.15 -3.58
CA LEU A 48 -9.12 -1.11 -3.66
C LEU A 48 -8.55 -2.49 -4.02
N LEU A 49 -9.01 -3.53 -3.33
CA LEU A 49 -8.54 -4.90 -3.57
C LEU A 49 -8.87 -5.39 -4.99
N ARG A 50 -10.06 -5.02 -5.50
CA ARG A 50 -10.46 -5.29 -6.89
C ARG A 50 -9.57 -4.59 -7.91
N ILE A 51 -9.19 -3.32 -7.68
CA ILE A 51 -8.23 -2.61 -8.54
C ILE A 51 -6.89 -3.34 -8.55
N ILE A 52 -6.37 -3.70 -7.38
CA ILE A 52 -5.08 -4.38 -7.25
C ILE A 52 -5.08 -5.76 -7.93
N LEU A 53 -6.09 -6.59 -7.68
CA LEU A 53 -6.18 -7.92 -8.29
C LEU A 53 -6.31 -7.84 -9.81
N ALA A 54 -7.15 -6.93 -10.32
CA ALA A 54 -7.31 -6.75 -11.76
C ALA A 54 -6.03 -6.20 -12.42
N PHE A 55 -5.23 -5.39 -11.70
CA PHE A 55 -3.92 -4.95 -12.16
C PHE A 55 -2.92 -6.12 -12.20
N PHE A 56 -2.81 -6.91 -11.14
CA PHE A 56 -1.92 -8.08 -11.10
C PHE A 56 -2.31 -9.20 -12.06
N ALA A 57 -3.57 -9.22 -12.47
CA ALA A 57 -4.10 -10.15 -13.46
C ALA A 57 -3.65 -9.84 -14.89
N ASP A 58 -2.97 -8.71 -15.13
CA ASP A 58 -2.37 -8.39 -16.43
C ASP A 58 -1.37 -9.50 -16.83
N PRO A 59 -1.56 -10.16 -17.99
CA PRO A 59 -0.65 -11.19 -18.47
C PRO A 59 0.81 -10.73 -18.62
N ALA A 60 1.05 -9.43 -18.79
CA ALA A 60 2.40 -8.86 -18.88
C ALA A 60 3.17 -8.94 -17.55
N LEU A 61 2.48 -9.08 -16.42
CA LEU A 61 3.10 -9.21 -15.10
C LEU A 61 3.41 -10.67 -14.73
N ASP A 62 2.81 -11.63 -15.42
CA ASP A 62 3.04 -13.08 -15.22
C ASP A 62 2.88 -13.54 -13.74
N ILE A 63 1.88 -12.99 -13.05
CA ILE A 63 1.60 -13.32 -11.64
C ILE A 63 0.46 -14.34 -11.57
N PRO A 64 0.72 -15.60 -11.13
CA PRO A 64 -0.32 -16.60 -10.99
C PRO A 64 -1.31 -16.22 -9.88
N ALA A 65 -2.53 -16.78 -9.93
CA ALA A 65 -3.60 -16.44 -8.98
C ALA A 65 -3.18 -16.55 -7.51
N GLU A 66 -2.47 -17.62 -7.14
CA GLU A 66 -1.94 -17.80 -5.78
C GLU A 66 -0.98 -16.66 -5.38
N GLY A 67 -0.14 -16.20 -6.31
CA GLY A 67 0.75 -15.07 -6.09
C GLY A 67 -0.01 -13.77 -5.85
N ARG A 68 -1.02 -13.49 -6.69
CA ARG A 68 -1.90 -12.31 -6.54
C ARG A 68 -2.62 -12.32 -5.20
N HIS A 69 -3.20 -13.46 -4.82
CA HIS A 69 -3.91 -13.63 -3.55
C HIS A 69 -2.97 -13.41 -2.37
N ARG A 70 -1.77 -13.98 -2.41
CA ARG A 70 -0.75 -13.80 -1.37
C ARG A 70 -0.37 -12.32 -1.19
N MET A 71 -0.14 -11.60 -2.28
CA MET A 71 0.19 -10.17 -2.24
C MET A 71 -0.96 -9.36 -1.63
N VAL A 72 -2.20 -9.66 -2.00
CA VAL A 72 -3.39 -8.98 -1.48
C VAL A 72 -3.68 -9.35 -0.02
N SER A 73 -3.38 -10.57 0.41
CA SER A 73 -3.49 -10.97 1.81
C SER A 73 -2.64 -10.11 2.75
N CYS A 74 -1.52 -9.55 2.29
CA CYS A 74 -0.73 -8.61 3.08
C CYS A 74 -1.50 -7.34 3.46
N LEU A 75 -2.46 -6.92 2.62
CA LEU A 75 -3.34 -5.77 2.91
C LEU A 75 -4.55 -6.16 3.76
N LEU A 76 -5.15 -7.32 3.50
CA LEU A 76 -6.29 -7.83 4.27
C LEU A 76 -5.95 -8.01 5.75
N ASN A 77 -4.71 -8.41 6.04
CA ASN A 77 -4.23 -8.67 7.40
C ASN A 77 -3.60 -7.44 8.07
N VAL A 78 -3.70 -6.26 7.47
CA VAL A 78 -3.06 -5.06 7.99
C VAL A 78 -3.82 -4.51 9.21
N THR A 79 -3.08 -4.17 10.26
CA THR A 79 -3.59 -3.35 11.37
C THR A 79 -3.39 -1.89 11.01
N VAL A 80 -4.47 -1.10 10.98
CA VAL A 80 -4.40 0.33 10.67
C VAL A 80 -4.31 1.13 11.96
N GLN A 81 -3.31 2.00 12.05
CA GLN A 81 -3.02 2.85 13.19
C GLN A 81 -3.03 4.32 12.77
N GLU A 82 -3.90 5.11 13.39
CA GLU A 82 -4.04 6.55 13.16
C GLU A 82 -3.41 7.37 14.29
N ASN A 83 -2.76 8.47 13.94
CA ASN A 83 -2.29 9.50 14.87
C ASN A 83 -2.60 10.90 14.32
N ASP A 84 -2.85 11.88 15.18
CA ASP A 84 -3.11 13.26 14.74
C ASP A 84 -1.82 13.97 14.25
N GLU A 85 -0.67 13.55 14.78
CA GLU A 85 0.63 14.08 14.36
C GLU A 85 1.11 13.45 13.04
N PRO A 86 1.78 14.24 12.18
CA PRO A 86 2.32 13.74 10.93
C PRO A 86 3.46 12.74 11.16
N ILE A 87 3.59 11.78 10.25
CA ILE A 87 4.66 10.79 10.28
C ILE A 87 5.95 11.45 9.82
N THR A 88 6.91 11.66 10.73
CA THR A 88 8.20 12.27 10.36
C THR A 88 9.21 11.19 9.97
N VAL A 89 9.79 11.30 8.77
CA VAL A 89 10.91 10.47 8.31
C VAL A 89 12.15 11.34 8.16
N GLY A 90 13.25 10.93 8.79
CA GLY A 90 14.55 11.60 8.65
C GLY A 90 15.40 10.92 7.59
N TYR A 91 16.09 11.73 6.78
CA TYR A 91 17.16 11.31 5.89
C TYR A 91 18.42 12.05 6.27
N SER A 92 19.55 11.36 6.28
CA SER A 92 20.85 11.96 6.50
C SER A 92 21.81 11.56 5.38
N VAL A 93 22.66 12.49 4.96
CA VAL A 93 23.72 12.25 3.97
C VAL A 93 25.02 12.79 4.56
N SER A 94 26.03 11.92 4.64
CA SER A 94 27.38 12.32 5.03
C SER A 94 28.16 12.76 3.80
N LEU A 95 28.62 14.00 3.79
CA LEU A 95 29.43 14.56 2.72
C LEU A 95 30.90 14.20 2.93
N SER A 96 31.68 14.19 1.84
CA SER A 96 33.12 13.95 1.90
C SER A 96 33.91 14.98 2.72
N SER A 97 33.31 16.16 2.99
CA SER A 97 33.84 17.18 3.90
C SER A 97 33.73 16.81 5.38
N GLY A 98 33.01 15.72 5.71
CA GLY A 98 32.64 15.36 7.08
C GLY A 98 31.35 16.02 7.58
N GLU A 99 30.75 16.91 6.79
CA GLU A 99 29.45 17.52 7.09
C GLU A 99 28.32 16.49 6.91
N VAL A 100 27.31 16.53 7.79
CA VAL A 100 26.11 15.69 7.68
C VAL A 100 24.89 16.56 7.43
N VAL A 101 24.26 16.39 6.26
CA VAL A 101 23.02 17.06 5.90
C VAL A 101 21.85 16.21 6.38
N ASN A 102 20.98 16.79 7.19
CA ASN A 102 19.77 16.13 7.70
C ASN A 102 18.52 16.78 7.11
N VAL A 103 17.62 15.97 6.57
CA VAL A 103 16.32 16.40 6.06
C VAL A 103 15.24 15.61 6.75
N LYS A 104 14.27 16.31 7.35
CA LYS A 104 13.04 15.70 7.87
C LYS A 104 11.91 15.94 6.88
N VAL A 105 11.19 14.89 6.53
CA VAL A 105 10.02 14.95 5.66
C VAL A 105 8.83 14.44 6.43
N ASN A 106 7.74 15.19 6.39
CA ASN A 106 6.47 14.78 6.96
C ASN A 106 5.71 13.98 5.90
N ARG A 107 5.25 12.79 6.28
CA ARG A 107 4.40 11.90 5.49
C ARG A 107 3.06 11.75 6.17
N MET A 108 2.05 11.42 5.37
CA MET A 108 0.72 11.09 5.88
C MET A 108 0.54 9.59 6.11
N LEU A 109 1.34 8.74 5.46
CA LEU A 109 1.23 7.29 5.56
C LEU A 109 2.60 6.61 5.61
N ARG A 110 2.65 5.46 6.26
CA ARG A 110 3.75 4.48 6.19
C ARG A 110 3.20 3.09 6.36
N TRP A 111 3.55 2.20 5.44
CA TRP A 111 3.27 0.78 5.60
C TRP A 111 4.52 0.01 6.03
N GLU A 112 4.46 -0.63 7.20
CA GLU A 112 5.44 -1.62 7.64
C GLU A 112 4.92 -3.02 7.33
N ARG A 113 5.35 -3.55 6.19
CA ARG A 113 4.89 -4.83 5.64
C ARG A 113 5.25 -5.99 6.56
N GLU A 114 6.44 -5.98 7.15
CA GLU A 114 6.96 -7.04 8.03
C GLU A 114 6.12 -7.21 9.29
N ASN A 115 5.52 -6.11 9.77
CA ASN A 115 4.69 -6.08 10.97
C ASN A 115 3.18 -6.07 10.65
N SER A 116 2.81 -6.06 9.37
CA SER A 116 1.44 -5.84 8.91
C SER A 116 0.79 -4.59 9.54
N LYS A 117 1.53 -3.47 9.63
CA LYS A 117 1.02 -2.22 10.24
C LYS A 117 1.02 -1.08 9.24
N LEU A 118 -0.16 -0.50 9.03
CA LEU A 118 -0.32 0.71 8.24
C LEU A 118 -0.53 1.89 9.19
N TYR A 119 0.46 2.77 9.25
CA TYR A 119 0.39 4.00 10.01
C TYR A 119 -0.14 5.11 9.12
N MET A 120 -1.06 5.92 9.63
CA MET A 120 -1.57 7.08 8.92
C MET A 120 -1.84 8.26 9.84
N GLN A 121 -1.79 9.45 9.26
CA GLN A 121 -2.20 10.67 9.91
C GLN A 121 -3.74 10.79 9.85
N SER A 122 -4.36 11.03 10.99
CA SER A 122 -5.78 11.35 11.15
C SER A 122 -6.07 12.71 10.52
N SER A 123 -7.17 12.79 9.76
CA SER A 123 -7.71 14.07 9.31
C SER A 123 -8.72 14.59 10.33
N ASN A 124 -8.42 15.72 10.96
CA ASN A 124 -9.35 16.37 11.88
C ASN A 124 -10.34 17.25 11.11
N GLY A 125 -11.61 16.83 11.02
CA GLY A 125 -12.70 17.62 10.41
C GLY A 125 -12.96 17.30 8.92
N GLU A 126 -13.67 18.21 8.24
CA GLU A 126 -13.87 18.10 6.79
C GLU A 126 -12.56 18.34 6.05
N SER A 127 -12.11 17.33 5.32
CA SER A 127 -10.91 17.44 4.51
C SER A 127 -11.15 18.33 3.28
N SER A 128 -10.30 19.33 3.13
CA SER A 128 -10.22 20.14 1.92
C SER A 128 -9.86 19.27 0.71
N TYR A 129 -10.17 19.75 -0.50
CA TYR A 129 -9.77 19.04 -1.72
C TYR A 129 -8.25 18.82 -1.81
N LYS A 130 -7.46 19.76 -1.29
CA LYS A 130 -6.01 19.64 -1.21
C LYS A 130 -5.61 18.44 -0.35
N GLU A 131 -6.15 18.34 0.86
CA GLU A 131 -5.84 17.23 1.79
C GLU A 131 -6.30 15.88 1.24
N LYS A 132 -7.45 15.82 0.56
CA LYS A 132 -7.90 14.60 -0.13
C LYS A 132 -6.94 14.15 -1.22
N ILE A 133 -6.44 15.10 -2.02
CA ILE A 133 -5.47 14.81 -3.09
C ILE A 133 -4.12 14.39 -2.50
N GLU A 134 -3.65 15.07 -1.44
CA GLU A 134 -2.42 14.71 -0.74
C GLU A 134 -2.53 13.30 -0.15
N PHE A 135 -3.60 13.02 0.60
CA PHE A 135 -3.86 11.69 1.16
C PHE A 135 -3.89 10.62 0.07
N ALA A 136 -4.70 10.81 -0.99
CA ALA A 136 -4.81 9.83 -2.07
C ALA A 136 -3.46 9.59 -2.77
N THR A 137 -2.63 10.63 -2.91
CA THR A 137 -1.30 10.52 -3.50
C THR A 137 -0.37 9.69 -2.61
N TYR A 138 -0.27 10.01 -1.32
CA TYR A 138 0.57 9.26 -0.39
C TYR A 138 0.07 7.83 -0.17
N PHE A 139 -1.25 7.64 -0.09
CA PHE A 139 -1.88 6.33 0.08
C PHE A 139 -1.54 5.43 -1.11
N ALA A 140 -1.74 5.93 -2.32
CA ALA A 140 -1.44 5.18 -3.53
C ALA A 140 0.04 4.83 -3.66
N GLU A 141 0.92 5.78 -3.35
CA GLU A 141 2.37 5.57 -3.41
C GLU A 141 2.85 4.52 -2.40
N GLU A 142 2.42 4.61 -1.13
CA GLU A 142 2.82 3.67 -0.08
C GLU A 142 2.30 2.25 -0.34
N ILE A 143 1.04 2.09 -0.75
CA ILE A 143 0.46 0.78 -1.06
C ILE A 143 1.14 0.16 -2.28
N SER A 144 1.34 0.94 -3.35
CA SER A 144 1.98 0.43 -4.57
C SER A 144 3.44 0.04 -4.33
N LYS A 145 4.20 0.84 -3.59
CA LYS A 145 5.58 0.51 -3.19
C LYS A 145 5.65 -0.76 -2.35
N GLY A 146 4.73 -0.93 -1.40
CA GLY A 146 4.71 -2.10 -0.54
C GLY A 146 4.36 -3.40 -1.28
N LEU A 147 3.48 -3.33 -2.27
CA LEU A 147 3.09 -4.50 -3.07
C LEU A 147 4.09 -4.83 -4.19
N LEU A 148 4.58 -3.82 -4.91
CA LEU A 148 5.40 -3.96 -6.10
C LEU A 148 6.89 -3.68 -5.83
N PHE A 149 7.37 -3.96 -4.62
CA PHE A 149 8.77 -3.70 -4.24
C PHE A 149 9.78 -4.45 -5.13
N GLU A 150 9.39 -5.58 -5.72
CA GLU A 150 10.20 -6.35 -6.68
C GLU A 150 10.02 -5.88 -8.14
N MET A 151 9.02 -5.05 -8.43
CA MET A 151 8.67 -4.55 -9.76
C MET A 151 8.53 -3.02 -9.76
N PRO A 152 9.63 -2.28 -9.50
CA PRO A 152 9.56 -0.82 -9.30
C PRO A 152 9.04 -0.05 -10.51
N ASP A 153 9.24 -0.59 -11.73
CA ASP A 153 8.75 0.02 -12.97
C ASP A 153 7.21 0.00 -13.07
N GLN A 154 6.54 -0.88 -12.31
CA GLN A 154 5.07 -1.01 -12.29
C GLN A 154 4.41 -0.12 -11.23
N ILE A 155 5.18 0.40 -10.27
CA ILE A 155 4.68 1.23 -9.16
C ILE A 155 3.89 2.46 -9.66
N PRO A 156 4.35 3.24 -10.66
CA PRO A 156 3.62 4.43 -11.10
C PRO A 156 2.21 4.12 -11.63
N TYR A 157 2.05 3.02 -12.37
CA TYR A 157 0.79 2.63 -12.98
C TYR A 157 -0.24 2.22 -11.92
N LEU A 158 0.15 1.37 -10.97
CA LEU A 158 -0.73 1.00 -9.86
C LEU A 158 -1.05 2.21 -8.96
N SER A 159 -0.06 3.08 -8.74
CA SER A 159 -0.26 4.30 -7.93
C SER A 159 -1.31 5.22 -8.54
N GLU A 160 -1.32 5.37 -9.86
CA GLU A 160 -2.33 6.21 -10.53
C GLU A 160 -3.75 5.64 -10.35
N LEU A 161 -3.92 4.34 -10.55
CA LEU A 161 -5.22 3.66 -10.36
C LEU A 161 -5.72 3.76 -8.92
N ILE A 162 -4.85 3.50 -7.94
CA ILE A 162 -5.22 3.59 -6.51
C ILE A 162 -5.55 5.04 -6.13
N LYS A 163 -4.82 6.02 -6.67
CA LYS A 163 -5.08 7.44 -6.40
C LYS A 163 -6.46 7.85 -6.90
N PHE A 164 -6.83 7.49 -8.13
CA PHE A 164 -8.17 7.77 -8.67
C PHE A 164 -9.27 7.06 -7.88
N GLY A 165 -9.05 5.77 -7.55
CA GLY A 165 -9.97 5.02 -6.70
C GLY A 165 -10.16 5.67 -5.33
N SER A 166 -9.07 6.09 -4.68
CA SER A 166 -9.09 6.71 -3.35
C SER A 166 -9.82 8.05 -3.33
N LEU A 167 -9.64 8.89 -4.34
CA LEU A 167 -10.33 10.18 -4.45
C LEU A 167 -11.85 10.04 -4.53
N LEU A 168 -12.31 8.90 -5.04
CA LEU A 168 -13.72 8.57 -5.22
C LEU A 168 -14.16 7.43 -4.29
N ASP A 169 -13.42 7.27 -3.19
CA ASP A 169 -13.78 6.41 -2.06
C ASP A 169 -13.95 4.92 -2.42
N PHE A 170 -13.33 4.51 -3.52
CA PHE A 170 -13.41 3.18 -4.14
C PHE A 170 -14.85 2.74 -4.47
N ASP A 171 -15.68 3.69 -4.90
CA ASP A 171 -17.03 3.43 -5.40
C ASP A 171 -17.05 2.36 -6.51
N ASP A 172 -18.06 1.48 -6.49
CA ASP A 172 -18.15 0.35 -7.43
C ASP A 172 -18.26 0.79 -8.90
N ALA A 173 -18.97 1.89 -9.20
CA ALA A 173 -19.08 2.40 -10.57
C ALA A 173 -17.74 2.98 -11.04
N VAL A 174 -16.98 3.60 -10.14
CA VAL A 174 -15.64 4.10 -10.41
C VAL A 174 -14.66 2.95 -10.64
N VAL A 175 -14.69 1.92 -9.80
CA VAL A 175 -13.84 0.72 -9.96
C VAL A 175 -14.13 0.05 -11.30
N ALA A 176 -15.41 -0.13 -11.66
CA ALA A 176 -15.80 -0.69 -12.95
C ALA A 176 -15.33 0.17 -14.13
N PHE A 177 -15.40 1.49 -14.00
CA PHE A 177 -14.87 2.42 -15.01
C PHE A 177 -13.35 2.30 -15.15
N LEU A 178 -12.61 2.26 -14.03
CA LEU A 178 -11.14 2.11 -14.04
C LEU A 178 -10.73 0.79 -14.70
N HIS A 179 -11.41 -0.32 -14.39
CA HIS A 179 -11.16 -1.60 -15.04
C HIS A 179 -11.36 -1.50 -16.55
N LYS A 180 -12.51 -0.98 -16.99
CA LYS A 180 -12.84 -0.86 -18.41
C LYS A 180 -11.89 0.07 -19.16
N SER A 181 -11.59 1.24 -18.61
CA SER A 181 -10.76 2.26 -19.27
C SER A 181 -9.28 1.87 -19.37
N ASN A 182 -8.79 1.00 -18.47
CA ASN A 182 -7.41 0.53 -18.46
C ASN A 182 -7.27 -0.93 -18.95
N ASN A 183 -8.35 -1.52 -19.50
CA ASN A 183 -8.41 -2.92 -19.95
C ASN A 183 -7.98 -3.94 -18.87
N LEU A 184 -8.29 -3.65 -17.60
CA LEU A 184 -8.02 -4.55 -16.49
C LEU A 184 -9.17 -5.55 -16.36
N GLN A 185 -8.83 -6.81 -16.13
CA GLN A 185 -9.80 -7.88 -15.96
C GLN A 185 -9.66 -8.49 -14.56
N LEU A 186 -10.76 -8.47 -13.80
CA LEU A 186 -10.85 -9.24 -12.58
C LEU A 186 -11.32 -10.66 -12.93
N PHE A 187 -10.51 -11.67 -12.62
CA PHE A 187 -10.86 -13.06 -12.89
C PHE A 187 -11.83 -13.61 -11.84
N PRO A 188 -12.66 -14.62 -12.17
CA PRO A 188 -13.60 -15.23 -11.23
C PRO A 188 -12.94 -15.76 -9.95
N GLU A 189 -11.76 -16.35 -10.06
CA GLU A 189 -11.01 -16.90 -8.91
C GLU A 189 -10.57 -15.79 -7.94
N ASP A 190 -10.28 -14.60 -8.47
CA ASP A 190 -9.94 -13.42 -7.67
C ASP A 190 -11.18 -12.84 -6.97
N GLU A 191 -12.34 -12.83 -7.65
CA GLU A 191 -13.60 -12.47 -7.00
C GLU A 191 -13.98 -13.42 -5.87
N ASP A 192 -13.84 -14.72 -6.09
CA ASP A 192 -14.20 -15.74 -5.10
C ASP A 192 -13.27 -15.67 -3.89
N PHE A 193 -11.98 -15.44 -4.11
CA PHE A 193 -11.02 -15.14 -3.03
C PHE A 193 -11.42 -13.91 -2.21
N LEU A 194 -11.84 -12.81 -2.85
CA LEU A 194 -12.30 -11.62 -2.14
C LEU A 194 -13.58 -11.91 -1.34
N LYS A 195 -14.55 -12.61 -1.94
CA LYS A 195 -15.79 -12.98 -1.25
C LYS A 195 -15.49 -13.82 -0.01
N SER A 196 -14.62 -14.83 -0.12
CA SER A 196 -14.26 -15.67 1.04
C SER A 196 -13.50 -14.91 2.12
N SER A 197 -12.58 -14.03 1.73
CA SER A 197 -11.70 -13.32 2.67
C SER A 197 -12.38 -12.14 3.37
N VAL A 198 -13.31 -11.47 2.68
CA VAL A 198 -14.04 -10.31 3.22
C VAL A 198 -15.30 -10.75 3.98
N LEU A 199 -15.93 -11.87 3.60
CA LEU A 199 -17.18 -12.35 4.22
C LEU A 199 -17.00 -13.53 5.20
N GLY A 200 -15.85 -14.21 5.23
CA GLY A 200 -15.55 -15.31 6.16
C GLY A 200 -14.54 -14.87 7.22
N CYS A 201 -14.94 -14.48 8.44
CA CYS A 201 -15.57 -15.34 9.43
C CYS A 201 -16.92 -14.83 9.97
N ARG A 202 -18.03 -15.21 9.33
CA ARG A 202 -19.26 -15.61 10.05
C ARG A 202 -19.88 -16.81 9.35
N CYS A 203 -19.47 -18.02 9.73
CA CYS A 203 -20.34 -19.18 9.57
C CYS A 203 -20.83 -19.65 10.96
N PRO A 204 -22.13 -19.91 11.14
CA PRO A 204 -22.69 -20.38 12.39
C PRO A 204 -22.20 -21.79 12.67
N SER A 205 -21.86 -22.05 13.93
CA SER A 205 -21.43 -23.34 14.46
C SER A 205 -22.33 -24.47 13.94
N ARG A 206 -21.75 -25.39 13.16
CA ARG A 206 -22.35 -26.71 12.93
C ARG A 206 -22.61 -27.35 14.29
N LYS A 207 -23.88 -27.55 14.66
CA LYS A 207 -24.22 -28.50 15.72
C LYS A 207 -23.74 -29.87 15.26
N SER A 208 -22.62 -30.31 15.82
CA SER A 208 -22.17 -31.69 15.70
C SER A 208 -23.24 -32.57 16.32
N GLY A 209 -23.76 -33.51 15.54
CA GLY A 209 -24.61 -34.57 16.06
C GLY A 209 -23.82 -35.40 17.06
N ALA A 210 -24.35 -35.52 18.27
CA ALA A 210 -23.95 -36.57 19.19
C ALA A 210 -24.99 -37.69 19.07
N VAL A 211 -24.63 -38.74 18.35
CA VAL A 211 -25.14 -40.10 18.59
C VAL A 211 -23.98 -40.85 19.23
N LEU A 212 -24.24 -41.45 20.39
CA LEU A 212 -23.57 -42.53 21.14
C LEU A 212 -24.11 -42.37 22.58
N GLY A 213 -24.84 -43.26 23.25
CA GLY A 213 -24.98 -44.71 23.17
C GLY A 213 -24.75 -45.29 24.59
N GLY A 214 -25.76 -45.96 25.17
CA GLY A 214 -25.61 -46.92 26.28
C GLY A 214 -25.76 -46.39 27.72
N PHE A 215 -26.93 -46.60 28.35
CA PHE A 215 -27.27 -47.74 29.23
C PHE A 215 -28.80 -47.83 29.34
#